data_AF-A0AAV0WT20-F1
#
_entry.id   AF-A0AAV0WT20-F1
#
_cell.length_a   1.000
_cell.length_b   1.000
_cell.length_c   1.000
_cell.angle_alpha   90.00
_cell.angle_beta   90.00
_cell.angle_gamma   90.00
#
_symmetry.space_group_name_H-M   'P 1'
#
loop_
_entity.id
_entity.type
_entity.pdbx_description
1 polymer ?
#
loop_
_entity_poly.entity_id
_entity_poly.type
_entity_poly.pdbx_seq_one_letter_code
_entity_poly.pdbx_strand_id
1 'polypeptide(L)'
;MSNQAPNASAVYNGINGYTAYWYQPIQNVHNNIVKPDIDNRKNIPECLKMNNADSVKLLSLLSEWKMGFLFRTLYDEFVDVEALKYITPAQCDVLLKNYPLGIRIKFVGKLTDWKHLTLSEIINNPSTLPSFPSVFL
;
A
#
# COMPACT_ATOMS: atom_id res chain seq x y z
N MET A 1 50.95 17.67 30.91
CA MET A 1 50.12 17.25 32.05
C MET A 1 48.77 17.93 31.88
N SER A 2 47.85 17.31 31.16
CA SER A 2 46.78 16.39 31.65
C SER A 2 45.59 17.22 32.17
N ASN A 3 44.63 17.53 31.30
CA ASN A 3 43.39 16.77 31.04
C ASN A 3 42.46 16.69 32.26
N GLN A 4 41.40 17.50 32.23
CA GLN A 4 40.30 17.42 33.18
C GLN A 4 39.00 17.04 32.46
N ALA A 5 38.49 15.87 32.82
CA ALA A 5 37.11 15.41 32.72
C ALA A 5 36.93 14.37 33.86
N PRO A 6 35.72 13.92 34.26
CA PRO A 6 34.45 14.07 33.53
C PRO A 6 33.15 14.20 34.38
N ASN A 7 32.04 14.31 33.65
CA ASN A 7 30.70 13.71 33.86
C ASN A 7 29.70 14.22 34.91
N ALA A 8 28.78 15.07 34.43
CA ALA A 8 27.39 14.75 34.10
C ALA A 8 26.62 13.69 34.92
N SER A 9 25.64 14.22 35.66
CA SER A 9 24.19 13.90 35.60
C SER A 9 23.68 12.53 36.04
N ALA A 10 22.85 12.60 37.07
CA ALA A 10 22.16 11.52 37.77
C ALA A 10 21.09 10.77 36.96
N VAL A 11 21.08 9.44 37.17
CA VAL A 11 19.97 8.59 37.65
C VAL A 11 18.54 9.06 37.34
N TYR A 12 17.76 8.24 36.62
CA TYR A 12 16.53 7.61 37.10
C TYR A 12 16.08 6.49 36.15
N ASN A 13 16.01 5.27 36.67
CA ASN A 13 15.35 4.12 36.04
C ASN A 13 13.84 4.18 36.31
N GLY A 14 13.01 3.80 35.34
CA GLY A 14 11.71 3.20 35.63
C GLY A 14 10.57 3.40 34.62
N ILE A 15 10.24 2.29 33.94
CA ILE A 15 8.88 1.75 33.76
C ILE A 15 8.02 2.27 32.58
N ASN A 16 7.65 1.29 31.74
CA ASN A 16 6.48 1.14 30.85
C ASN A 16 6.22 2.17 29.74
N GLY A 17 6.35 1.71 28.49
CA GLY A 17 5.86 2.43 27.32
C GLY A 17 5.15 1.50 26.33
N TYR A 18 3.83 1.34 26.50
CA TYR A 18 2.97 1.14 25.33
C TYR A 18 2.95 2.46 24.57
N THR A 19 3.77 2.62 23.54
CA THR A 19 3.76 3.86 22.74
C THR A 19 2.97 3.63 21.45
N ALA A 20 1.74 4.14 21.47
CA ALA A 20 0.96 4.45 20.28
C ALA A 20 1.67 5.52 19.46
N TYR A 21 2.07 5.21 18.24
CA TYR A 21 2.64 6.18 17.31
C TYR A 21 1.52 6.92 16.56
N TRP A 22 0.89 7.87 17.25
CA TRP A 22 0.19 8.96 16.56
C TRP A 22 1.20 10.08 16.29
N TYR A 23 1.30 10.45 15.00
CA TYR A 23 1.84 11.69 14.44
C TYR A 23 2.72 12.57 15.36
N GLN A 24 4.01 12.69 15.05
CA GLN A 24 4.87 13.74 15.62
C GLN A 24 4.95 14.95 14.67
N PRO A 25 4.69 16.18 15.14
CA PRO A 25 4.89 17.38 14.36
C PRO A 25 6.40 17.68 14.22
N ILE A 26 6.81 18.09 13.02
CA ILE A 26 8.22 18.34 12.67
C ILE A 26 8.76 19.49 13.53
N GLN A 27 9.74 19.18 14.38
CA GLN A 27 10.55 20.19 15.07
C GLN A 27 12.00 20.04 14.62
N ASN A 28 12.50 21.13 14.05
CA ASN A 28 13.91 21.48 13.87
C ASN A 28 14.72 20.72 12.81
N VAL A 29 14.81 21.40 11.66
CA VAL A 29 15.84 21.28 10.62
C VAL A 29 17.21 21.56 11.25
N HIS A 30 17.98 20.53 11.60
CA HIS A 30 19.45 20.55 11.59
C HIS A 30 19.99 19.11 11.61
N ASN A 31 20.53 18.69 10.46
CA ASN A 31 21.54 17.65 10.24
C ASN A 31 21.53 16.42 11.17
N ASN A 32 20.65 15.48 10.86
CA ASN A 32 20.94 14.03 10.90
C ASN A 32 19.86 13.32 10.08
N ILE A 33 20.08 13.19 8.77
CA ILE A 33 19.31 12.27 7.94
C ILE A 33 19.75 10.87 8.36
N VAL A 34 19.16 10.37 9.44
CA VAL A 34 19.06 8.93 9.67
C VAL A 34 18.17 8.44 8.52
N LYS A 35 18.81 7.92 7.47
CA LYS A 35 18.07 7.09 6.51
C LYS A 35 17.42 5.99 7.35
N PRO A 36 16.09 5.83 7.33
CA PRO A 36 15.50 4.63 7.91
C PRO A 36 16.15 3.47 7.19
N ASP A 37 16.80 2.61 7.97
CA ASP A 37 17.42 1.38 7.50
C ASP A 37 16.34 0.58 6.76
N ILE A 38 16.48 0.50 5.43
CA ILE A 38 15.50 -0.11 4.51
C ILE A 38 15.79 -1.62 4.38
N ASP A 39 16.75 -2.16 5.14
CA ASP A 39 17.33 -3.48 4.87
C ASP A 39 16.59 -4.66 5.50
N ASN A 40 15.42 -4.43 6.11
CA ASN A 40 14.51 -5.51 6.49
C ASN A 40 13.51 -5.88 5.38
N ARG A 41 13.92 -5.74 4.11
CA ARG A 41 13.14 -6.27 2.98
C ARG A 41 13.16 -7.79 3.05
N LYS A 42 11.99 -8.40 3.21
CA LYS A 42 11.77 -9.79 2.77
C LYS A 42 12.37 -9.88 1.36
N ASN A 43 13.37 -10.72 1.16
CA ASN A 43 13.93 -10.98 -0.17
C ASN A 43 12.84 -11.63 -1.02
N ILE A 44 12.06 -10.80 -1.70
CA ILE A 44 11.00 -11.24 -2.60
C ILE A 44 11.68 -11.87 -3.81
N PRO A 45 11.41 -13.16 -4.10
CA PRO A 45 11.87 -13.81 -5.31
C PRO A 45 11.52 -12.96 -6.54
N GLU A 46 12.49 -12.80 -7.45
CA GLU A 46 12.31 -11.94 -8.62
C GLU A 46 11.14 -12.37 -9.52
N CYS A 47 10.82 -13.67 -9.52
CA CYS A 47 9.66 -14.22 -10.23
C CYS A 47 8.30 -13.80 -9.66
N LEU A 48 8.25 -13.33 -8.41
CA LEU A 48 7.02 -12.83 -7.78
C LEU A 48 6.88 -11.32 -7.92
N LYS A 49 7.93 -10.61 -8.35
CA LYS A 49 7.85 -9.16 -8.50
C LYS A 49 6.85 -8.80 -9.60
N MET A 50 5.97 -7.88 -9.27
CA MET A 50 5.06 -7.26 -10.22
C MET A 50 5.86 -6.62 -11.36
N ASN A 51 5.44 -6.87 -12.59
CA ASN A 51 6.04 -6.28 -13.78
C ASN A 51 5.98 -4.73 -13.69
N ASN A 52 6.98 -4.06 -14.26
CA ASN A 52 7.08 -2.60 -14.24
C ASN A 52 5.83 -1.95 -14.86
N ALA A 53 5.37 -2.46 -16.01
CA ALA A 53 4.18 -1.95 -16.68
C ALA A 53 2.93 -2.02 -15.77
N ASP A 54 2.74 -3.13 -15.07
CA ASP A 54 1.58 -3.27 -14.19
C ASP A 54 1.73 -2.41 -12.94
N SER A 55 2.95 -2.28 -12.40
CA SER A 55 3.21 -1.41 -11.25
C SER A 55 2.88 0.06 -11.54
N VAL A 56 3.14 0.53 -12.77
CA VAL A 56 2.77 1.87 -13.22
C VAL A 56 1.26 2.02 -13.33
N LYS A 57 0.55 1.02 -13.88
CA LYS A 57 -0.93 1.03 -13.93
C LYS A 57 -1.54 1.09 -12.54
N LEU A 58 -1.04 0.27 -11.62
CA LEU A 58 -1.49 0.24 -10.23
C LEU A 58 -1.26 1.59 -9.54
N LEU A 59 -0.06 2.15 -9.68
CA LEU A 59 0.26 3.46 -9.11
C LEU A 59 -0.62 4.57 -9.70
N SER A 60 -0.88 4.53 -11.01
CA SER A 60 -1.76 5.49 -11.69
C SER A 60 -3.19 5.41 -11.16
N LEU A 61 -3.77 4.21 -11.06
CA LEU A 61 -5.10 3.97 -10.51
C LEU A 61 -5.23 4.49 -9.07
N LEU A 62 -4.27 4.15 -8.21
CA LEU A 62 -4.26 4.62 -6.82
C LEU A 62 -4.08 6.13 -6.72
N SER A 63 -3.31 6.74 -7.62
CA SER A 63 -3.12 8.19 -7.67
C SER A 63 -4.39 8.93 -8.07
N GLU A 64 -5.15 8.37 -9.02
CA GLU A 64 -6.48 8.88 -9.39
C GLU A 64 -7.44 8.88 -8.19
N TRP A 65 -7.41 7.82 -7.39
CA TRP A 65 -8.22 7.71 -6.16
C TRP A 65 -7.72 8.58 -5.00
N LYS A 66 -6.63 9.34 -5.19
CA LYS A 66 -5.92 10.08 -4.13
C LYS A 66 -5.42 9.18 -3.00
N MET A 67 -5.08 7.94 -3.33
CA MET A 67 -4.60 6.90 -2.42
C MET A 67 -3.24 6.31 -2.85
N GLY A 68 -2.42 7.09 -3.57
CA GLY A 68 -1.08 6.64 -4.00
C GLY A 68 -0.19 6.16 -2.86
N PHE A 69 -0.42 6.63 -1.62
CA PHE A 69 0.28 6.15 -0.43
C PHE A 69 0.01 4.67 -0.08
N LEU A 70 -1.04 4.06 -0.65
CA LEU A 70 -1.31 2.62 -0.51
C LEU A 70 -0.48 1.76 -1.45
N PHE A 71 0.18 2.36 -2.46
CA PHE A 71 0.92 1.61 -3.49
C PHE A 71 1.91 0.63 -2.88
N ARG A 72 2.67 1.07 -1.87
CA ARG A 72 3.68 0.23 -1.23
C ARG A 72 3.05 -1.02 -0.59
N THR A 73 1.94 -0.85 0.10
CA THR A 73 1.22 -1.94 0.76
C THR A 73 0.68 -2.94 -0.26
N LEU A 74 0.07 -2.46 -1.35
CA LEU A 74 -0.44 -3.35 -2.40
C LEU A 74 0.70 -4.05 -3.13
N TYR A 75 1.80 -3.35 -3.39
CA TYR A 75 2.98 -3.92 -4.03
C TYR A 75 3.65 -5.02 -3.17
N ASP A 76 3.78 -4.78 -1.86
CA ASP A 76 4.40 -5.74 -0.93
C ASP A 76 3.51 -6.98 -0.70
N GLU A 77 2.19 -6.84 -0.86
CA GLU A 77 1.20 -7.94 -0.76
C GLU A 77 0.86 -8.56 -2.14
N PHE A 78 1.61 -8.21 -3.20
CA PHE A 78 1.43 -8.73 -4.56
C PHE A 78 0.03 -8.52 -5.15
N VAL A 79 -0.61 -7.40 -4.78
CA VAL A 79 -1.92 -7.02 -5.30
C VAL A 79 -1.73 -6.18 -6.56
N ASP A 80 -2.00 -6.78 -7.71
CA ASP A 80 -2.04 -6.10 -9.00
C ASP A 80 -3.45 -5.63 -9.39
N VAL A 81 -3.56 -4.96 -10.54
CA VAL A 81 -4.85 -4.46 -11.04
C VAL A 81 -5.82 -5.62 -11.34
N GLU A 82 -5.30 -6.77 -11.76
CA GLU A 82 -6.10 -7.99 -11.98
C GLU A 82 -6.67 -8.51 -10.65
N ALA A 83 -5.83 -8.65 -9.61
CA ALA A 83 -6.24 -9.06 -8.28
C ALA A 83 -7.28 -8.10 -7.67
N LEU A 84 -7.16 -6.79 -7.92
CA LEU A 84 -8.16 -5.80 -7.50
C LEU A 84 -9.55 -6.05 -8.10
N LYS A 85 -9.66 -6.67 -9.28
CA LYS A 85 -10.98 -7.05 -9.85
C LYS A 85 -11.66 -8.11 -8.99
N TYR A 86 -10.89 -9.05 -8.45
CA TYR A 86 -11.40 -10.21 -7.70
C TYR A 86 -11.42 -10.02 -6.19
N ILE A 87 -10.69 -9.02 -5.66
CA ILE A 87 -10.61 -8.81 -4.22
C ILE A 87 -11.99 -8.52 -3.61
N THR A 88 -12.28 -9.17 -2.49
CA THR A 88 -13.51 -9.02 -1.71
C THR A 88 -13.34 -7.98 -0.60
N PRO A 89 -14.43 -7.37 -0.08
CA PRO A 89 -14.33 -6.43 1.04
C PRO A 89 -13.62 -7.00 2.27
N ALA A 90 -13.82 -8.30 2.57
CA ALA A 90 -13.13 -8.98 3.66
C ALA A 90 -11.61 -9.06 3.45
N GLN A 91 -11.17 -9.27 2.21
CA GLN A 91 -9.74 -9.27 1.87
C GLN A 91 -9.15 -7.85 1.90
N CYS A 92 -9.92 -6.84 1.49
CA CYS A 92 -9.52 -5.44 1.64
C CYS A 92 -9.28 -5.08 3.11
N ASP A 93 -10.10 -5.60 4.02
CA ASP A 93 -9.93 -5.40 5.45
C ASP A 93 -8.66 -6.02 6.01
N VAL A 94 -8.26 -7.20 5.50
CA VAL A 94 -6.99 -7.84 5.86
C VAL A 94 -5.81 -7.07 5.26
N LEU A 95 -5.89 -6.71 3.98
CA LEU A 95 -4.86 -5.95 3.25
C LEU A 95 -4.57 -4.60 3.91
N LEU A 96 -5.62 -3.92 4.38
CA LEU A 96 -5.54 -2.58 4.94
C LEU A 96 -5.65 -2.57 6.47
N LYS A 97 -5.37 -3.69 7.16
CA LYS A 97 -5.52 -3.81 8.62
C LYS A 97 -4.73 -2.78 9.41
N ASN A 98 -3.61 -2.31 8.86
CA ASN A 98 -2.73 -1.32 9.49
C ASN A 98 -3.16 0.13 9.22
N TYR A 99 -4.23 0.34 8.46
CA TYR A 99 -4.75 1.66 8.10
C TYR A 99 -5.99 2.02 8.93
N PRO A 100 -6.19 3.31 9.23
CA PRO A 100 -7.41 3.76 9.89
C PRO A 100 -8.67 3.36 9.15
N LEU A 101 -9.75 3.10 9.89
CA LEU A 101 -11.04 2.67 9.32
C LEU A 101 -11.54 3.58 8.19
N GLY A 102 -11.36 4.90 8.31
CA GLY A 102 -11.77 5.84 7.27
C GLY A 102 -11.05 5.62 5.92
N ILE A 103 -9.80 5.16 5.93
CA ILE A 103 -9.07 4.81 4.70
C ILE A 103 -9.62 3.52 4.11
N ARG A 104 -9.90 2.52 4.95
CA ARG A 104 -10.51 1.24 4.52
C ARG A 104 -11.86 1.46 3.84
N ILE A 105 -12.73 2.26 4.47
CA ILE A 105 -14.04 2.61 3.92
C ILE A 105 -13.90 3.31 2.56
N LYS A 106 -13.03 4.33 2.47
CA LYS A 106 -12.83 5.05 1.21
C LYS A 106 -12.29 4.13 0.11
N PHE A 107 -11.34 3.25 0.44
CA PHE A 107 -10.76 2.32 -0.53
C PHE A 107 -11.83 1.36 -1.07
N VAL A 108 -12.62 0.73 -0.19
CA VAL A 108 -13.71 -0.18 -0.59
C VAL A 108 -14.75 0.55 -1.44
N GLY A 109 -15.10 1.79 -1.09
CA GLY A 109 -15.99 2.62 -1.90
C GLY A 109 -15.45 2.85 -3.31
N LYS A 110 -14.21 3.34 -3.42
CA LYS A 110 -13.56 3.59 -4.72
C LYS A 110 -13.40 2.33 -5.56
N LEU A 111 -13.06 1.21 -4.92
CA LEU A 111 -12.96 -0.07 -5.59
C LEU A 111 -14.31 -0.53 -6.14
N THR A 112 -15.39 -0.33 -5.39
CA THR A 112 -16.75 -0.70 -5.81
C THR A 112 -17.19 0.17 -6.99
N ASP A 113 -17.02 1.49 -6.90
CA ASP A 113 -17.30 2.42 -8.00
C ASP A 113 -16.55 2.03 -9.28
N TRP A 114 -15.26 1.73 -9.16
CA TRP A 114 -14.41 1.32 -10.28
C TRP A 114 -14.87 0.02 -10.93
N LYS A 115 -15.25 -0.99 -10.14
CA LYS A 115 -15.82 -2.25 -10.66
C LYS A 115 -17.12 -2.02 -11.41
N HIS A 116 -17.99 -1.14 -10.90
CA HIS A 116 -19.25 -0.80 -11.57
C HIS A 116 -19.03 -0.07 -12.90
N LEU A 117 -18.09 0.87 -12.96
CA LEU A 117 -17.73 1.56 -14.22
C LEU A 117 -17.25 0.54 -15.27
N THR A 118 -16.35 -0.35 -14.87
CA THR A 118 -15.79 -1.38 -15.76
C THR A 118 -16.89 -2.31 -16.32
N LEU A 119 -17.88 -2.69 -15.51
CA LEU A 119 -19.01 -3.51 -15.96
C LEU A 119 -19.96 -2.75 -16.90
N SER A 120 -20.21 -1.46 -16.61
CA SER A 120 -21.09 -0.64 -17.45
C SER A 120 -20.50 -0.40 -18.85
N GLU A 121 -19.18 -0.28 -18.97
CA GLU A 121 -18.49 -0.19 -20.26
C GLU A 121 -18.61 -1.48 -21.08
N ILE A 122 -18.58 -2.65 -20.42
CA ILE A 122 -18.73 -3.95 -21.09
C ILE A 122 -20.16 -4.14 -21.62
N ILE A 123 -21.19 -3.77 -20.83
CA ILE A 123 -22.59 -3.94 -21.23
C ILE A 123 -22.98 -2.99 -22.37
N ASN A 124 -22.44 -1.77 -22.36
CA ASN A 124 -22.76 -0.77 -23.37
C ASN A 124 -21.99 -0.97 -24.70
N ASN A 125 -21.06 -1.92 -24.75
CA ASN A 125 -20.26 -2.22 -25.94
C ASN A 125 -20.27 -3.73 -26.23
N PRO A 126 -21.39 -4.30 -26.75
CA PRO A 126 -21.54 -5.74 -26.99
C PRO A 126 -20.79 -6.24 -28.24
N SER A 127 -19.57 -5.77 -28.46
CA SER A 127 -18.75 -6.19 -29.61
C SER A 127 -17.68 -7.18 -29.15
N THR A 128 -17.76 -8.41 -29.65
CA THR A 128 -16.83 -9.56 -29.51
C THR A 128 -17.22 -10.67 -28.53
N LEU A 129 -18.40 -11.24 -28.71
CA LEU A 129 -18.58 -12.68 -28.48
C LEU A 129 -18.06 -13.43 -29.73
N PRO A 130 -17.13 -14.40 -29.62
CA PRO A 130 -16.78 -15.23 -30.77
C PRO A 130 -18.01 -16.05 -31.17
N SER A 131 -18.59 -15.69 -32.30
CA SER A 131 -19.61 -16.50 -32.98
C SER A 131 -18.96 -17.81 -33.42
N PHE A 132 -19.23 -18.90 -32.69
CA PHE A 132 -18.85 -20.22 -33.17
C PHE A 132 -19.76 -20.59 -34.33
N PRO A 133 -19.23 -20.90 -35.53
CA PRO A 133 -20.06 -21.41 -36.60
C PRO A 133 -20.64 -22.76 -36.16
N SER A 134 -21.95 -22.80 -35.94
CA SER A 134 -22.69 -24.05 -35.84
C SER A 134 -22.64 -24.73 -37.21
N VAL A 135 -21.73 -25.68 -37.36
CA VAL A 135 -21.78 -26.68 -38.43
C VAL A 135 -21.79 -28.04 -37.76
N PHE A 136 -22.97 -28.44 -37.32
CA PHE A 136 -23.35 -29.84 -37.21
C PHE A 136 -24.67 -29.98 -37.94
N LEU A 137 -24.59 -30.47 -39.18
CA LEU A 137 -25.46 -31.47 -39.84
C LEU A 137 -25.03 -31.62 -41.30
#